data_AF-A0AAX3PQP3-F1
#
_entry.id   AF-A0AAX3PQP3-F1
#
_cell.length_a   1.000
_cell.length_b   1.000
_cell.length_c   1.000
_cell.angle_alpha   90.00
_cell.angle_beta   90.00
_cell.angle_gamma   90.00
#
_symmetry.space_group_name_H-M   'P 1'
#
loop_
_entity.id
_entity.type
_entity.pdbx_description
1 polymer ?
#
loop_
_entity_poly.entity_id
_entity_poly.type
_entity_poly.pdbx_seq_one_letter_code
_entity_poly.pdbx_strand_id
1 'polypeptide(L)' 'MKFKNMKIEVTQNQSAIAVVKELEKQGYVKHQWSESINTGVVLVFDNGLFTNNSYHYPIRNLPLFSLSDLESERHG' A
#
# COMPACT_ATOMS: atom_id res chain seq x y z
N MET A 1 -12.42 1.59 10.99
CA MET A 1 -12.23 0.20 10.51
C MET A 1 -10.76 0.08 10.11
N LYS A 2 -10.03 -0.97 10.51
CA LYS A 2 -8.67 -1.22 9.97
C LYS A 2 -8.82 -2.19 8.82
N PHE A 3 -8.46 -1.75 7.62
CA PHE A 3 -8.57 -2.59 6.45
C PHE A 3 -7.45 -3.63 6.46
N LYS A 4 -7.77 -4.84 5.99
CA LYS A 4 -6.91 -6.02 6.07
C LYS A 4 -6.85 -6.66 4.69
N ASN A 5 -5.67 -7.12 4.27
CA ASN A 5 -5.45 -7.78 2.99
C ASN A 5 -5.81 -6.90 1.78
N MET A 6 -5.16 -5.74 1.66
CA MET A 6 -5.35 -4.81 0.54
C MET A 6 -4.12 -4.70 -0.32
N LYS A 7 -4.35 -4.38 -1.60
CA LYS A 7 -3.33 -3.99 -2.55
C LYS A 7 -3.52 -2.50 -2.86
N ILE A 8 -2.48 -1.69 -2.70
CA ILE A 8 -2.51 -0.26 -3.01
C ILE A 8 -1.62 0.01 -4.23
N GLU A 9 -2.20 0.56 -5.29
CA GLU A 9 -1.44 0.95 -6.48
C GLU A 9 -0.68 2.26 -6.24
N VAL A 10 0.60 2.28 -6.59
CA VAL A 10 1.45 3.48 -6.56
C VAL A 10 1.64 3.94 -8.00
N THR A 11 1.05 5.07 -8.34
CA THR A 11 1.13 5.64 -9.70
C THR A 11 2.45 6.39 -9.92
N GLN A 12 2.83 6.64 -11.17
CA GLN A 12 4.07 7.38 -11.52
C GLN A 12 4.14 8.80 -10.93
N ASN A 13 2.99 9.38 -10.56
CA ASN A 13 2.90 10.70 -9.94
C ASN A 13 2.91 10.66 -8.41
N GLN A 14 3.02 9.48 -7.80
CA GLN A 14 2.98 9.27 -6.35
C GLN A 14 4.25 8.56 -5.87
N SER A 15 4.89 9.12 -4.84
CA SER A 15 6.03 8.46 -4.19
C SER A 15 5.54 7.31 -3.29
N ALA A 16 6.11 6.12 -3.46
CA ALA A 16 5.86 4.99 -2.56
C ALA A 16 6.13 5.33 -1.09
N ILE A 17 7.10 6.21 -0.82
CA ILE A 17 7.41 6.71 0.53
C ILE A 17 6.23 7.50 1.11
N ALA A 18 5.59 8.35 0.30
CA ALA A 18 4.44 9.13 0.75
C ALA A 18 3.24 8.22 1.08
N VAL A 19 2.98 7.22 0.23
CA VAL A 19 1.92 6.22 0.46
C VAL A 19 2.15 5.48 1.77
N VAL A 20 3.37 5.00 2.00
CA VAL A 20 3.71 4.28 3.23
C VAL A 20 3.59 5.19 4.46
N LYS A 21 4.02 6.45 4.40
CA LYS A 21 3.87 7.41 5.51
C LYS A 21 2.40 7.63 5.86
N GLU A 22 1.52 7.70 4.87
CA GLU A 22 0.08 7.86 5.13
C GLU A 22 -0.51 6.63 5.80
N LEU A 23 -0.11 5.42 5.35
CA LEU A 23 -0.50 4.17 6.00
C LEU A 23 0.02 4.08 7.45
N GLU A 24 1.23 4.54 7.72
CA GLU A 24 1.74 4.61 9.10
C GLU A 24 0.91 5.52 10.00
N LYS A 25 0.46 6.69 9.50
CA LYS A 25 -0.45 7.58 10.26
C LYS A 25 -1.78 6.91 10.58
N GLN A 26 -2.23 6.00 9.72
CA GLN A 26 -3.44 5.20 9.93
C GLN A 26 -3.21 4.01 10.89
N GLY A 27 -1.99 3.82 11.38
CA GLY A 27 -1.63 2.80 12.37
C GLY A 27 -1.27 1.44 11.78
N TYR A 28 -0.84 1.40 10.51
CA TYR A 28 -0.22 0.24 9.90
C TYR A 28 1.29 0.22 10.19
N VAL A 29 1.84 -0.98 10.41
CA VAL A 29 3.25 -1.18 10.79
C VAL A 29 4.07 -1.64 9.59
N LYS A 30 5.25 -1.05 9.37
CA LYS A 30 6.21 -1.50 8.34
C LYS A 30 6.85 -2.83 8.75
N HIS A 31 6.79 -3.86 7.90
CA HIS A 31 7.44 -5.14 8.16
C HIS A 31 8.51 -5.54 7.14
N GLN A 32 8.25 -5.43 5.84
CA GLN A 32 9.24 -5.72 4.80
C GLN A 32 9.25 -4.61 3.77
N TRP A 33 10.10 -3.62 4.03
CA TRP A 33 10.21 -2.43 3.22
C TRP A 33 11.51 -2.44 2.42
N SER A 34 11.39 -2.40 1.09
CA SER A 34 12.50 -2.19 0.17
C SER A 34 12.32 -0.82 -0.51
N GLU A 35 13.33 0.06 -0.38
CA GLU A 35 13.38 1.42 -0.95
C GLU A 35 13.56 1.46 -2.47
N SER A 36 13.03 0.49 -3.22
CA SER A 36 13.19 0.60 -4.66
C SER A 36 12.37 1.76 -5.22
N ILE A 37 13.05 2.53 -6.06
CA ILE A 37 12.53 3.65 -6.84
C ILE A 37 11.36 3.25 -7.76
N ASN A 38 11.14 1.94 -7.97
CA ASN A 38 10.16 1.37 -8.90
C ASN A 38 9.07 0.52 -8.19
N THR A 39 8.74 0.87 -6.95
CA THR A 39 7.63 0.25 -6.23
C THR A 39 6.30 0.67 -6.87
N GLY A 40 5.64 -0.24 -7.60
CA GLY A 40 4.33 0.01 -8.20
C GLY A 40 3.15 -0.36 -7.28
N VAL A 41 3.41 -1.07 -6.18
CA VAL A 41 2.36 -1.59 -5.28
C VAL A 41 2.83 -1.66 -3.83
N VAL A 42 1.95 -1.26 -2.90
CA VAL A 42 2.07 -1.54 -1.46
C VAL A 42 1.01 -2.57 -1.06
N LEU A 43 1.40 -3.59 -0.32
CA LEU A 43 0.49 -4.61 0.22
C LEU A 43 0.29 -4.38 1.71
N VAL A 44 -0.96 -4.47 2.14
CA VAL A 44 -1.38 -4.32 3.53
C VAL A 44 -1.97 -5.64 4.01
N PHE A 45 -1.32 -6.28 4.96
CA PHE A 45 -1.78 -7.52 5.58
C PHE A 45 -1.98 -7.33 7.08
N ASP A 46 -2.56 -8.34 7.73
CA ASP A 46 -2.79 -8.36 9.18
C ASP A 46 -1.50 -8.17 10.00
N ASN A 47 -0.39 -8.63 9.45
CA ASN A 47 0.93 -8.51 10.02
C ASN A 47 1.71 -7.29 9.51
N GLY A 48 1.09 -6.34 8.80
CA GLY A 48 1.73 -5.07 8.42
C GLY A 48 1.81 -4.79 6.91
N LEU A 49 2.66 -3.83 6.56
CA LEU A 49 2.85 -3.31 5.21
C LEU A 49 4.09 -3.92 4.55
N PHE A 50 3.97 -4.21 3.26
CA PHE A 50 5.01 -4.79 2.42
C PHE A 50 5.08 -4.00 1.11
N THR A 51 6.27 -3.60 0.67
CA THR A 51 6.46 -3.04 -0.69
C THR A 51 6.89 -4.14 -1.63
N ASN A 52 6.27 -4.22 -2.81
CA ASN A 52 6.72 -5.14 -3.84
C ASN A 52 7.43 -4.35 -4.94
N ASN A 53 8.70 -4.67 -5.19
CA ASN A 53 9.38 -4.19 -6.38
C ASN A 53 8.66 -4.81 -7.57
N SER A 54 8.38 -3.99 -8.58
CA SER A 54 7.70 -4.46 -9.78
C SER A 54 8.35 -5.76 -10.28
N TYR A 55 7.51 -6.77 -10.56
CA TYR A 55 7.77 -8.09 -11.15
C TYR A 55 7.85 -9.32 -10.20
N HIS A 56 6.84 -10.18 -10.33
CA HIS A 56 6.77 -11.61 -9.99
C HIS A 56 6.25 -12.07 -8.61
N TYR A 57 5.11 -11.55 -8.15
CA TYR A 57 4.21 -12.39 -7.36
C TYR A 57 2.81 -12.41 -7.98
N PRO A 58 2.24 -13.60 -8.27
CA PRO A 58 0.83 -13.72 -8.63
C PRO A 58 0.01 -13.44 -7.37
N ILE A 59 -0.22 -12.15 -7.07
CA ILE A 59 -1.14 -11.72 -6.03
C ILE A 59 -2.55 -11.95 -6.59
N ARG A 60 -3.04 -13.17 -6.46
CA ARG A 60 -4.42 -13.51 -6.83
C ARG A 60 -5.33 -13.12 -5.65
N ASN A 61 -6.38 -12.38 -5.96
CA ASN A 61 -7.56 -12.14 -5.10
C ASN A 61 -7.47 -11.07 -3.99
N LEU A 62 -6.53 -10.13 -4.03
CA LEU A 62 -6.61 -8.96 -3.14
C LEU A 62 -7.32 -7.79 -3.84
N PRO A 63 -8.28 -7.12 -3.18
CA PRO A 63 -8.89 -5.90 -3.69
C PRO A 63 -7.81 -4.81 -3.87
N LEU A 64 -7.86 -4.16 -5.04
CA LEU A 64 -6.96 -3.08 -5.42
C LEU A 64 -7.60 -1.74 -5.08
N PHE A 65 -6.83 -0.87 -4.44
CA PHE A 65 -7.22 0.48 -4.07
C PHE A 65 -6.14 1.47 -4.50
N SER A 66 -6.53 2.71 -4.77
CA SER A 66 -5.59 3.83 -4.80
C SER A 66 -5.61 4.56 -3.46
N LEU A 67 -4.54 5.29 -3.12
CA LEU A 67 -4.52 6.08 -1.89
C LEU A 67 -5.66 7.12 -1.86
N SER A 68 -6.05 7.67 -3.02
CA SER A 68 -7.18 8.59 -3.14
C SER A 68 -8.49 7.98 -2.69
N ASP A 69 -8.74 6.70 -3.00
CA ASP A 69 -9.97 6.02 -2.59
C ASP A 69 -10.06 5.93 -1.06
N LEU A 70 -8.92 5.64 -0.41
CA LEU A 70 -8.83 5.54 1.06
C LEU A 70 -8.98 6.90 1.74
N GLU A 71 -8.46 7.95 1.13
CA GLU A 71 -8.65 9.32 1.61
C GLU A 71 -10.11 9.75 1.49
N SER A 72 -10.80 9.39 0.41
CA SER A 72 -12.23 9.67 0.24
C SER A 72 -13.09 8.94 1.27
N GLU A 73 -12.79 7.67 1.58
CA GLU A 73 -13.49 6.91 2.63
C GLU A 73 -13.27 7.47 4.05
N ARG A 74 -12.17 8.19 4.29
CA ARG A 74 -11.88 8.79 5.60
C ARG A 74 -12.75 10.00 5.93
N HIS A 75 -13.18 10.74 4.90
CA HIS A 75 -13.89 12.04 5.04
C HIS A 75 -15.36 11.99 4.58
N GLY A 76 -15.86 10.81 4.21
CA GLY A 76 -17.28 10.55 3.96
C GLY A 76 -18.01 10.05 5.21
#